data_AF-A0A645C1B8-F1
#
_entry.id   AF-A0A645C1B8-F1
#
_cell.length_a   1.000
_cell.length_b   1.000
_cell.length_c   1.000
_cell.angle_alpha   90.00
_cell.angle_beta   90.00
_cell.angle_gamma   90.00
#
_symmetry.space_group_name_H-M   'P 1'
#
loop_
_entity.id
_entity.type
_entity.pdbx_description
1 polymer ?
#
loop_
_entity_poly.entity_id
_entity_poly.type
_entity_poly.pdbx_seq_one_letter_code
_entity_poly.pdbx_strand_id
1 'polypeptide(L)' 'MRIVIETSQASTSLLQRRLRIGYNRAARIIEQLEERGIISGRDGSKPRQILVDKDNME' A
#
# COMPACT_ATOMS: atom_id res chain seq x y z
N MET A 1 -7.09 -3.96 2.57
CA MET A 1 -6.04 -4.45 1.64
C MET A 1 -6.43 -4.46 0.16
N ARG A 2 -7.67 -4.84 -0.20
CA ARG A 2 -8.08 -5.14 -1.58
C ARG A 2 -7.63 -4.13 -2.65
N ILE A 3 -7.72 -2.83 -2.33
CA ILE A 3 -7.40 -1.74 -3.27
C ILE A 3 -5.93 -1.73 -3.69
N VAL A 4 -5.02 -1.94 -2.74
CA VAL A 4 -3.57 -1.93 -3.02
C VAL A 4 -3.23 -3.11 -3.93
N ILE A 5 -3.70 -4.29 -3.55
CA ILE A 5 -3.54 -5.56 -4.27
C ILE A 5 -4.11 -5.48 -5.69
N GLU A 6 -5.28 -4.87 -5.88
CA GLU A 6 -5.90 -4.71 -7.21
C GLU A 6 -5.08 -3.82 -8.15
N THR A 7 -4.42 -2.79 -7.62
CA THR A 7 -3.69 -1.80 -8.43
C THR A 7 -2.21 -2.11 -8.64
N SER A 8 -1.68 -3.17 -8.03
CA SER A 8 -0.24 -3.51 -8.03
C SER A 8 0.69 -2.37 -7.56
N GLN A 9 0.14 -1.33 -6.94
CA GLN A 9 0.85 -0.14 -6.53
C GLN A 9 0.39 0.31 -5.15
N ALA A 10 1.33 0.58 -4.26
CA ALA A 10 1.05 1.09 -2.92
C ALA A 10 1.58 2.52 -2.78
N SER A 11 0.69 3.51 -2.91
CA SER A 11 1.03 4.92 -2.66
C SER A 11 -0.01 5.60 -1.78
N THR A 12 0.45 6.58 -1.01
CA THR A 12 -0.41 7.39 -0.12
C THR A 12 -1.50 8.11 -0.94
N SER A 13 -1.14 8.71 -2.07
CA SER A 13 -2.09 9.43 -2.93
C SER A 13 -3.15 8.52 -3.55
N LEU A 14 -2.81 7.27 -3.89
CA LEU A 14 -3.79 6.29 -4.35
C LEU A 14 -4.81 5.98 -3.26
N LEU A 15 -4.34 5.72 -2.02
CA LEU A 15 -5.21 5.44 -0.89
C LEU A 15 -6.10 6.63 -0.55
N GLN A 16 -5.56 7.87 -0.59
CA GLN A 16 -6.35 9.08 -0.37
C GLN A 16 -7.55 9.15 -1.32
N ARG A 17 -7.34 8.93 -2.63
CA ARG A 17 -8.40 8.99 -3.64
C ARG A 17 -9.41 7.85 -3.50
N ARG A 18 -8.92 6.62 -3.33
CA ARG A 18 -9.76 5.41 -3.33
C ARG A 18 -10.56 5.24 -2.04
N LEU A 19 -9.96 5.58 -0.90
CA LEU A 19 -10.61 5.47 0.42
C LEU A 19 -11.23 6.79 0.90
N ARG A 20 -11.04 7.89 0.15
CA ARG A 20 -11.49 9.25 0.52
C ARG A 20 -11.00 9.66 1.91
N ILE A 21 -9.73 9.40 2.19
CA ILE A 21 -9.08 9.71 3.47
C ILE A 21 -8.00 10.79 3.30
N GLY A 22 -7.71 11.49 4.40
CA GLY A 22 -6.61 12.45 4.45
C GLY A 22 -5.23 11.79 4.44
N TYR A 23 -4.19 12.59 4.17
CA TYR A 23 -2.80 12.15 4.04
C TYR A 23 -2.32 11.32 5.23
N ASN A 24 -2.53 11.79 6.46
CA ASN A 24 -2.03 11.11 7.67
C ASN A 24 -2.60 9.69 7.82
N ARG A 25 -3.87 9.48 7.49
CA ARG A 25 -4.46 8.12 7.52
C ARG A 25 -3.88 7.24 6.43
N ALA A 26 -3.70 7.78 5.22
CA ALA A 26 -3.11 7.05 4.11
C ALA A 26 -1.65 6.67 4.38
N ALA A 27 -0.86 7.57 4.98
CA ALA A 27 0.52 7.32 5.39
C ALA A 27 0.60 6.19 6.43
N ARG A 28 -0.23 6.25 7.48
CA ARG A 28 -0.28 5.18 8.50
C ARG A 28 -0.67 3.83 7.92
N ILE A 29 -1.61 3.78 6.98
CA ILE A 29 -1.96 2.51 6.31
C ILE A 29 -0.76 1.95 5.55
N ILE A 30 -0.03 2.81 4.84
CA ILE A 30 1.16 2.40 4.09
C ILE A 30 2.26 1.87 5.03
N GLU A 31 2.52 2.54 6.14
CA GLU A 31 3.46 2.07 7.18
C GLU A 31 3.04 0.70 7.72
N GLN A 32 1.75 0.52 8.05
CA GLN A 32 1.23 -0.76 8.52
C GLN A 32 1.34 -1.88 7.48
N LEU A 33 1.23 -1.57 6.19
CA LEU A 33 1.44 -2.55 5.12
C LEU A 33 2.93 -2.92 4.99
N GLU A 34 3.82 -1.95 5.17
CA GLU A 34 5.28 -2.15 5.14
C GLU A 34 5.72 -3.00 6.35
N GLU A 35 5.25 -2.67 7.55
CA GLU A 35 5.51 -3.43 8.79
C GLU A 35 5.01 -4.87 8.71
N ARG A 36 3.89 -5.12 8.02
CA ARG A 36 3.34 -6.47 7.81
C ARG A 36 4.05 -7.24 6.69
N GLY A 37 5.04 -6.65 6.04
CA GLY A 37 5.74 -7.28 4.91
C GLY A 37 4.89 -7.41 3.64
N ILE A 38 3.82 -6.61 3.53
CA ILE A 38 2.87 -6.68 2.39
C ILE A 38 3.36 -5.83 1.22
N ILE A 39 4.08 -4.77 1.52
CA ILE A 39 4.70 -3.90 0.51
C ILE A 39 6.18 -3.75 0.80
N SER A 40 6.97 -3.49 -0.24
CA SER A 40 8.39 -3.22 -0.12
C SER A 40 8.63 -1.92 0.66
N GLY A 41 9.81 -1.85 1.28
CA GLY A 41 10.32 -0.61 1.83
C GLY A 41 10.40 0.50 0.78
N ARG A 42 10.48 1.74 1.27
CA ARG A 42 10.62 2.91 0.40
C ARG A 42 12.03 2.97 -0.21
N ASP A 43 12.18 2.52 -1.46
CA ASP A 43 13.41 2.65 -2.23
C ASP A 43 13.39 3.92 -3.10
N GLY A 44 13.70 5.06 -2.46
CA GLY A 44 13.95 6.33 -3.15
C GLY A 44 12.85 6.75 -4.15
N SER A 45 13.19 6.66 -5.45
CA SER A 45 12.34 7.06 -6.58
C SER A 45 11.40 5.96 -7.08
N LYS A 46 11.57 4.72 -6.62
CA LYS A 46 10.75 3.60 -7.09
C LYS A 46 9.43 3.51 -6.31
N PRO A 47 8.32 3.19 -6.99
CA PRO A 47 7.07 2.89 -6.30
C PRO A 47 7.25 1.66 -5.41
N ARG A 48 6.62 1.66 -4.23
CA ARG A 48 6.58 0.49 -3.36
C ARG A 48 5.90 -0.67 -4.09
N GLN A 49 6.58 -1.80 -4.15
CA GLN A 49 6.05 -3.02 -4.76
C GLN A 49 5.21 -3.79 -3.74
N ILE A 50 4.26 -4.58 -4.22
CA ILE A 50 3.49 -5.48 -3.37
C ILE A 50 4.24 -6.81 -3.31
N LEU A 51 4.51 -7.29 -2.10
CA LEU A 51 5.29 -8.50 -1.84
C LEU A 51 4.42 -9.75 -1.63
N VAL A 52 3.11 -9.57 -1.43
CA VAL A 52 2.15 -10.67 -1.28
C VAL A 52 1.41 -10.93 -2.57
N ASP A 53 1.29 -12.21 -2.93
CA ASP A 53 0.42 -12.63 -4.02
C ASP A 53 -1.06 -12.50 -3.66
N LYS A 54 -1.89 -12.19 -4.67
CA LYS A 54 -3.35 -11.99 -4.52
C LYS A 54 -4.06 -13.18 -3.87
N ASP A 55 -3.45 -14.36 -3.94
CA ASP A 55 -3.95 -15.64 -3.43
C ASP A 55 -3.68 -15.88 -1.93
N ASN A 56 -2.70 -15.20 -1.32
CA ASN A 56 -2.24 -15.52 0.05
C ASN A 56 -2.94 -14.72 1.17
N MET A 57 -4.09 -14.10 0.90
CA MET A 57 -4.91 -13.42 1.91
C MET A 57 -6.32 -14.02 1.94
N GLU A 58 -6.42 -15.29 2.37
CA GLU A 58 -7.66 -15.86 2.89
C GLU A 58 -7.93 -15.38 4.33
#